data_AF-A0A0Q6N9Y5-F1
#
_entry.id   AF-A0A0Q6N9Y5-F1
#
_cell.length_a   1.000
_cell.length_b   1.000
_cell.length_c   1.000
_cell.angle_alpha   90.00
_cell.angle_beta   90.00
_cell.angle_gamma   90.00
#
_symmetry.space_group_name_H-M   'P 1'
#
loop_
_entity.id
_entity.type
_entity.pdbx_description
1 polymer ?
#
loop_
_entity_poly.entity_id
_entity_poly.type
_entity_poly.pdbx_seq_one_letter_code
_entity_poly.pdbx_strand_id
1 'polypeptide(L)' 'MNNQDGRIRTRRGFAGMDPERQREIARQGGRAAHELGRAHEFTPEEARHARAKSLNGRAQAAERLQE' A
#
# COMPACT_ATOMS: atom_id res chain seq x y z
N MET A 1 21.98 -10.22 35.51
CA MET A 1 22.28 -9.47 34.27
C MET A 1 21.06 -8.68 33.87
N ASN A 2 21.13 -7.35 33.86
CA ASN A 2 20.11 -6.49 33.25
C ASN A 2 20.51 -6.24 31.81
N ASN A 3 19.60 -6.42 30.85
CA ASN A 3 19.61 -5.75 29.56
C ASN A 3 18.16 -5.64 29.08
N GLN A 4 17.60 -4.45 29.31
CA GLN A 4 16.41 -3.97 28.65
C GLN A 4 16.80 -3.68 27.20
N ASP A 5 16.21 -4.36 26.22
CA ASP A 5 16.15 -3.85 24.84
C ASP A 5 14.97 -4.48 24.12
N GLY A 6 14.15 -3.62 23.52
CA GLY A 6 12.90 -3.96 22.86
C GLY A 6 13.08 -5.13 21.90
N ARG A 7 12.28 -6.18 22.11
CA ARG A 7 12.16 -7.37 21.26
C ARG A 7 12.39 -6.98 19.81
N ILE A 8 13.57 -7.27 19.27
CA ILE A 8 13.83 -7.21 17.84
C ILE A 8 12.83 -8.16 17.22
N ARG A 9 11.69 -7.62 16.77
CA ARG A 9 10.74 -8.34 15.94
C ARG A 9 11.49 -8.57 14.66
N THR A 10 12.24 -9.67 14.60
CA THR A 10 12.83 -10.17 13.38
C THR A 10 11.71 -10.14 12.35
N ARG A 11 11.89 -9.34 11.30
CA ARG A 11 10.90 -9.23 10.23
C ARG A 11 10.76 -10.64 9.67
N ARG A 12 9.62 -11.28 9.97
CA ARG A 12 9.30 -12.67 9.61
C ARG A 12 8.09 -12.67 8.70
N GLY A 13 7.94 -13.73 7.90
CA GLY A 13 6.85 -13.84 6.93
C GLY A 13 6.94 -12.77 5.84
N PHE A 14 5.80 -12.30 5.35
CA PHE A 14 5.71 -11.36 4.23
C PHE A 14 6.50 -10.06 4.44
N ALA A 15 6.51 -9.54 5.67
CA ALA A 15 7.22 -8.31 6.02
C ALA A 15 8.74 -8.48 6.13
N GLY A 16 9.23 -9.73 6.21
CA GLY A 16 10.65 -10.08 6.23
C GLY A 16 11.23 -10.50 4.90
N MET A 17 10.39 -10.57 3.86
CA MET A 17 10.81 -10.98 2.53
C MET A 17 11.57 -9.86 1.81
N ASP A 18 12.33 -10.23 0.79
CA ASP A 18 12.91 -9.27 -0.14
C ASP A 18 11.84 -8.32 -0.73
N PRO A 19 12.10 -7.01 -0.83
CA PRO A 19 11.12 -6.03 -1.32
C PRO A 19 10.61 -6.27 -2.74
N GLU A 20 11.45 -6.80 -3.64
CA GLU A 20 11.04 -7.10 -5.02
C GLU A 20 10.07 -8.28 -5.02
N ARG A 21 10.40 -9.33 -4.27
CA ARG A 21 9.54 -10.50 -4.12
C ARG A 21 8.22 -10.14 -3.41
N GLN A 22 8.27 -9.29 -2.40
CA GLN A 22 7.08 -8.78 -1.71
C GLN A 22 6.15 -8.04 -2.68
N ARG A 23 6.72 -7.19 -3.54
CA ARG A 23 5.98 -6.44 -4.56
C ARG A 23 5.34 -7.37 -5.58
N GLU A 24 6.07 -8.38 -6.04
CA GLU A 24 5.53 -9.34 -7.00
C GLU A 24 4.37 -10.14 -6.42
N ILE A 25 4.50 -10.63 -5.19
CA ILE A 25 3.41 -11.36 -4.51
C ILE A 25 2.19 -10.44 -4.28
N ALA A 26 2.41 -9.19 -3.86
CA ALA A 26 1.32 -8.23 -3.70
C ALA A 26 0.59 -7.97 -5.04
N ARG A 27 1.36 -7.84 -6.13
CA ARG A 27 0.82 -7.65 -7.47
C ARG A 27 0.02 -8.86 -7.95
N GLN A 28 0.53 -10.07 -7.72
CA GLN A 28 -0.17 -11.32 -8.03
C GLN A 28 -1.46 -11.46 -7.23
N GLY A 29 -1.43 -11.20 -5.92
CA GLY A 29 -2.61 -11.25 -5.06
C GLY A 29 -3.70 -10.26 -5.48
N GLY A 30 -3.32 -9.05 -5.89
CA GLY A 30 -4.25 -8.05 -6.42
C GLY A 30 -4.92 -8.50 -7.73
N ARG A 31 -4.15 -9.06 -8.66
CA ARG A 31 -4.69 -9.61 -9.93
C ARG A 31 -5.65 -10.77 -9.67
N ALA A 32 -5.22 -11.74 -8.86
CA ALA A 32 -6.05 -12.89 -8.51
C ALA A 32 -7.37 -12.47 -7.83
N ALA A 33 -7.35 -11.45 -6.97
CA ALA A 33 -8.57 -10.95 -6.34
C ALA A 33 -9.56 -10.34 -7.34
N HIS A 34 -9.06 -9.65 -8.38
CA HIS A 34 -9.90 -9.17 -9.48
C HIS A 34 -10.42 -10.31 -10.36
N GLU A 35 -9.55 -11.25 -10.75
CA GLU A 35 -9.93 -12.42 -11.56
C GLU A 35 -10.99 -13.29 -10.86
N LEU A 36 -10.91 -13.43 -9.55
CA LEU A 36 -11.85 -14.20 -8.74
C LEU A 36 -13.13 -13.42 -8.38
N GLY A 37 -13.28 -12.17 -8.83
CA GLY A 37 -14.44 -11.32 -8.50
C GLY A 37 -14.58 -11.00 -7.01
N ARG A 38 -13.50 -11.17 -6.23
CA ARG A 38 -13.47 -10.85 -4.79
C ARG A 38 -13.17 -9.36 -4.56
N ALA A 39 -12.46 -8.73 -5.49
CA ALA A 39 -12.15 -7.31 -5.45
C ALA A 39 -13.36 -6.45 -5.87
N HIS A 40 -13.40 -5.21 -5.38
CA HIS A 40 -14.35 -4.21 -5.85
C HIS A 40 -13.96 -3.77 -7.27
N GLU A 41 -14.94 -3.85 -8.18
CA GLU A 41 -14.80 -3.36 -9.55
C GLU A 41 -15.21 -1.90 -9.61
N PHE A 42 -14.25 -1.02 -9.92
CA PHE A 42 -14.54 0.40 -10.09
C PHE A 42 -15.11 0.64 -11.48
N THR A 43 -16.21 1.38 -11.55
CA THR A 43 -16.64 1.96 -12.81
C THR A 43 -15.60 3.00 -13.30
N PRO A 44 -15.52 3.26 -14.62
CA PRO A 44 -14.60 4.28 -15.15
C PRO A 44 -14.79 5.67 -14.53
N GLU A 45 -16.03 6.00 -14.15
CA GLU A 45 -16.38 7.26 -13.49
C GLU A 45 -15.83 7.31 -12.05
N GLU A 46 -16.03 6.26 -11.26
CA GLU A 46 -15.50 6.16 -9.90
C GLU A 46 -13.98 6.20 -9.87
N ALA A 47 -13.33 5.50 -10.82
CA ALA A 47 -11.87 5.52 -10.95
C ALA A 47 -11.35 6.94 -11.25
N ARG A 48 -12.04 7.70 -12.10
CA ARG A 48 -11.69 9.11 -12.40
C ARG A 48 -11.88 10.00 -11.19
N HIS A 49 -13.01 9.87 -10.48
CA HIS A 49 -13.29 10.67 -9.30
C HIS A 49 -12.30 10.39 -8.16
N ALA A 50 -11.96 9.12 -7.93
CA ALA A 50 -10.94 8.73 -6.96
C ALA A 50 -9.55 9.28 -7.33
N ARG A 51 -9.18 9.23 -8.62
CA ARG A 51 -7.94 9.84 -9.12
C ARG A 51 -7.93 11.35 -8.93
N ALA A 52 -9.01 12.05 -9.27
CA ALA A 52 -9.13 13.50 -9.09
C ALA A 52 -8.97 13.89 -7.61
N LYS A 53 -9.64 13.17 -6.69
CA LYS A 53 -9.47 13.36 -5.25
C LYS A 53 -8.03 13.12 -4.79
N SER A 54 -7.38 12.07 -5.30
CA SER A 54 -5.99 11.75 -4.96
C SER A 54 -5.01 12.83 -5.42
N LEU A 55 -5.19 13.35 -6.64
CA LEU A 55 -4.35 14.42 -7.18
C LEU A 55 -4.56 15.74 -6.43
N ASN A 56 -5.81 16.14 -6.19
CA ASN A 56 -6.12 17.37 -5.48
C ASN A 56 -5.63 17.31 -4.02
N GLY A 57 -5.76 16.16 -3.36
CA GLY A 57 -5.22 15.97 -2.01
C GLY A 57 -3.70 16.01 -1.94
N ARG A 58 -3.00 15.47 -2.95
CA ARG A 58 -1.53 15.58 -3.06
C ARG A 58 -1.07 17.01 -3.33
N ALA A 59 -1.79 17.74 -4.18
CA ALA A 59 -1.51 19.15 -4.45
C ALA A 59 -1.67 19.98 -3.17
N GLN A 60 -2.77 19.79 -2.43
CA GLN A 60 -3.00 20.48 -1.14
C GLN A 60 -1.98 20.09 -0.06
N ALA A 61 -1.53 18.83 -0.03
CA ALA A 61 -0.49 18.39 0.91
C ALA A 61 0.89 18.97 0.57
N ALA A 62 1.19 19.17 -0.71
CA ALA A 62 2.46 19.76 -1.15
C ALA A 62 2.53 21.27 -0.86
N GLU A 63 1.40 21.98 -0.94
CA GLU A 63 1.30 23.40 -0.63
C GLU A 63 1.46 23.67 0.88
N ARG A 64 0.88 22.81 1.73
CA ARG A 64 1.02 22.89 3.20
C ARG A 64 2.41 22.63 3.76
N LEU A 65 3.35 22.16 2.92
CA LEU A 65 4.75 21.94 3.31
C LEU A 65 5.65 23.13 2.95
N GLN A 66 5.10 24.21 2.40
CA GLN A 66 5.82 25.43 2.01
C GLN A 66 5.65 26.61 2.99
N GLU A 67 4.93 26.42 4.09
CA GLU A 67 4.88 27.33 5.26
C GLU A 67 5.73 26.78 6.42
#